data_AF-A0A7L5BFK9-F1
#
_entry.id   AF-A0A7L5BFK9-F1
#
_cell.length_a   1.000
_cell.length_b   1.000
_cell.length_c   1.000
_cell.angle_alpha   90.00
_cell.angle_beta   90.00
_cell.angle_gamma   90.00
#
_symmetry.space_group_name_H-M   'P 1'
#
loop_
_entity.id
_entity.type
_entity.pdbx_description
1 polymer ?
#
loop_
_entity_poly.entity_id
_entity_poly.type
_entity_poly.pdbx_seq_one_letter_code
_entity_poly.pdbx_strand_id
1 'polypeptide(L)'
;MAYDEARFFASVRISIFGGRLRATQLAGTKTILAGFEKAMPDGDPRWLAYMLATTFHETAATMQPVCETLAAGDTEAIARLDRAFAAGRLPMVRKPYWRPDAEGKSWLGRGFVQLTHRRNYEAMSRLTGVDLLARPERAMEPDVATTILICGMVAGSFTGRSLSDFFSAEREDWEGARAVINGSDRAQLVGNYGRAFHGALVAARIEPGRAR
;
A
#
# COMPACT_ATOMS: atom_id res chain seq x y z
N MET A 1 -18.73 -2.37 -5.36
CA MET A 1 -19.40 -1.26 -6.13
C MET A 1 -19.01 -1.37 -7.59
N ALA A 2 -19.97 -1.45 -8.52
CA ALA A 2 -19.65 -1.45 -9.95
C ALA A 2 -19.19 -0.05 -10.44
N TYR A 3 -18.07 0.00 -11.15
CA TYR A 3 -17.54 1.22 -11.78
C TYR A 3 -17.07 0.94 -13.21
N ASP A 4 -17.08 1.97 -14.04
CA ASP A 4 -16.55 1.95 -15.39
C ASP A 4 -15.03 2.16 -15.34
N GLU A 5 -14.28 1.11 -15.68
CA GLU A 5 -12.82 1.10 -15.61
C GLU A 5 -12.20 2.20 -16.49
N ALA A 6 -12.75 2.46 -17.68
CA ALA A 6 -12.22 3.47 -18.60
C ALA A 6 -12.41 4.88 -18.04
N ARG A 7 -13.58 5.17 -17.45
CA ARG A 7 -13.84 6.46 -16.77
C ARG A 7 -12.95 6.64 -15.55
N PHE A 8 -12.75 5.59 -14.76
CA PHE A 8 -11.85 5.63 -13.62
C PHE A 8 -10.43 5.99 -14.04
N PHE A 9 -9.86 5.26 -15.02
CA PHE A 9 -8.50 5.52 -15.48
C PHE A 9 -8.35 6.86 -16.21
N ALA A 10 -9.37 7.33 -16.92
CA ALA A 10 -9.39 8.66 -17.51
C ALA A 10 -9.31 9.75 -16.43
N SER A 11 -10.03 9.58 -15.32
CA SER A 11 -10.04 10.51 -14.19
C SER A 11 -8.70 10.53 -13.44
N VAL A 12 -8.21 9.37 -12.96
CA VAL A 12 -6.95 9.32 -12.19
C VAL A 12 -5.73 9.72 -13.03
N ARG A 13 -5.75 9.52 -14.36
CA ARG A 13 -4.69 10.02 -15.24
C ARG A 13 -4.48 11.52 -15.05
N ILE A 14 -5.56 12.30 -14.90
CA ILE A 14 -5.51 13.75 -14.74
C ILE A 14 -5.29 14.12 -13.27
N SER A 15 -6.11 13.58 -12.36
CA SER A 15 -6.14 14.02 -10.96
C SER A 15 -4.99 13.50 -10.10
N ILE A 16 -4.39 12.36 -10.47
CA ILE A 16 -3.32 11.70 -9.71
C ILE A 16 -1.99 11.68 -10.48
N PHE A 17 -2.02 11.25 -11.74
CA PHE A 17 -0.81 10.96 -12.52
C PHE A 17 -0.34 12.12 -13.43
N GLY A 18 -0.80 13.35 -13.17
CA GLY A 18 -0.30 14.55 -13.85
C GLY A 18 -0.49 14.56 -15.36
N GLY A 19 -1.57 13.93 -15.85
CA GLY A 19 -1.93 13.84 -17.26
C GLY A 19 -1.35 12.63 -18.01
N ARG A 20 -0.41 11.87 -17.42
CA ARG A 20 0.21 10.71 -18.08
C ARG A 20 0.21 9.48 -17.18
N LEU A 21 -0.51 8.45 -17.61
CA LEU A 21 -0.54 7.14 -16.95
C LEU A 21 0.40 6.18 -17.68
N ARG A 22 1.42 5.67 -16.98
CA ARG A 22 2.36 4.68 -17.52
C ARG A 22 1.75 3.28 -17.49
N ALA A 23 2.19 2.40 -18.38
CA ALA A 23 1.71 1.01 -18.43
C ALA A 23 1.90 0.26 -17.10
N THR A 24 3.03 0.47 -16.41
CA THR A 24 3.30 -0.12 -15.09
C THR A 24 2.39 0.45 -14.00
N GLN A 25 2.08 1.75 -14.05
CA GLN A 25 1.13 2.36 -13.11
C GLN A 25 -0.29 1.80 -13.30
N LEU A 26 -0.71 1.68 -14.56
CA LEU A 26 -1.97 1.03 -14.93
C LEU A 26 -2.03 -0.40 -14.42
N ALA A 27 -1.01 -1.22 -14.71
CA ALA A 27 -0.96 -2.62 -14.32
C ALA A 27 -1.07 -2.79 -12.80
N GLY A 28 -0.25 -2.07 -12.03
CA GLY A 28 -0.26 -2.18 -10.57
C GLY A 28 -1.55 -1.67 -9.93
N THR A 29 -2.13 -0.59 -10.47
CA THR A 29 -3.45 -0.13 -10.05
C THR A 29 -4.51 -1.19 -10.30
N LYS A 30 -4.51 -1.84 -11.48
CA LYS A 30 -5.43 -2.94 -11.80
C LYS A 30 -5.26 -4.14 -10.88
N THR A 31 -4.02 -4.51 -10.53
CA THR A 31 -3.77 -5.60 -9.57
C THR A 31 -4.44 -5.33 -8.23
N ILE A 32 -4.34 -4.10 -7.72
CA ILE A 32 -4.97 -3.72 -6.44
C ILE A 32 -6.50 -3.70 -6.57
N LEU A 33 -7.04 -3.14 -7.66
CA LEU A 33 -8.49 -3.13 -7.92
C LEU A 33 -9.06 -4.56 -7.95
N ALA A 34 -8.41 -5.47 -8.69
CA ALA A 34 -8.82 -6.86 -8.80
C ALA A 34 -8.69 -7.61 -7.46
N GLY A 35 -7.62 -7.36 -6.72
CA GLY A 35 -7.42 -7.92 -5.38
C GLY A 35 -8.50 -7.47 -4.39
N PHE A 36 -8.86 -6.18 -4.43
CA PHE A 36 -9.90 -5.63 -3.56
C PHE A 36 -11.26 -6.22 -3.89
N GLU A 37 -11.65 -6.26 -5.18
CA GLU A 37 -12.92 -6.85 -5.62
C GLU A 37 -13.02 -8.34 -5.21
N LYS A 38 -11.93 -9.09 -5.34
CA LYS A 38 -11.89 -10.50 -4.91
C LYS A 38 -12.04 -10.67 -3.40
N ALA A 39 -11.39 -9.81 -2.61
CA ALA A 39 -11.39 -9.91 -1.16
C ALA A 39 -12.69 -9.36 -0.53
N MET A 40 -13.24 -8.30 -1.11
CA MET A 40 -14.35 -7.51 -0.58
C MET A 40 -15.18 -6.89 -1.73
N PRO A 41 -16.02 -7.68 -2.43
CA PRO A 41 -16.78 -7.19 -3.60
C PRO A 41 -17.74 -6.03 -3.25
N ASP A 42 -18.27 -6.05 -2.02
CA ASP A 42 -19.13 -4.99 -1.46
C ASP A 42 -18.38 -4.07 -0.48
N GLY A 43 -17.05 -4.07 -0.56
CA GLY A 43 -16.20 -3.24 0.29
C GLY A 43 -16.44 -1.74 0.08
N ASP A 44 -16.21 -0.97 1.15
CA ASP A 44 -16.33 0.48 1.11
C ASP A 44 -15.35 1.09 0.09
N PRO A 45 -15.81 1.85 -0.92
CA PRO A 45 -14.93 2.44 -1.93
C PRO A 45 -13.90 3.40 -1.33
N ARG A 46 -14.15 3.96 -0.14
CA ARG A 46 -13.17 4.81 0.57
C ARG A 46 -11.96 4.01 1.03
N TRP A 47 -12.14 2.74 1.38
CA TRP A 47 -11.05 1.84 1.78
C TRP A 47 -10.15 1.56 0.59
N LEU A 48 -10.73 1.21 -0.56
CA LEU A 48 -9.99 1.01 -1.81
C LEU A 48 -9.23 2.29 -2.22
N ALA A 49 -9.90 3.45 -2.16
CA ALA A 49 -9.25 4.73 -2.46
C ALA A 49 -8.05 4.99 -1.55
N TYR A 50 -8.17 4.68 -0.26
CA TYR A 50 -7.08 4.89 0.70
C TYR A 50 -5.93 3.89 0.51
N MET A 51 -6.22 2.64 0.13
CA MET A 51 -5.21 1.65 -0.25
C MET A 51 -4.43 2.09 -1.48
N LEU A 52 -5.11 2.61 -2.51
CA LEU A 52 -4.46 3.17 -3.71
C LEU A 52 -3.60 4.39 -3.38
N ALA A 53 -4.09 5.29 -2.51
CA ALA A 53 -3.35 6.45 -2.03
C ALA A 53 -2.08 6.06 -1.27
N THR A 54 -2.19 5.05 -0.39
CA THR A 54 -1.07 4.49 0.35
C THR A 54 -0.04 3.93 -0.61
N THR A 55 -0.45 3.05 -1.53
CA THR A 55 0.45 2.51 -2.57
C THR A 55 1.13 3.60 -3.37
N PHE A 56 0.38 4.61 -3.82
CA PHE A 56 0.92 5.71 -4.60
C PHE A 56 2.02 6.46 -3.82
N HIS A 57 1.78 6.72 -2.54
CA HIS A 57 2.75 7.40 -1.69
C HIS A 57 4.00 6.55 -1.41
N GLU A 58 3.82 5.32 -0.94
CA GLU A 58 4.89 4.44 -0.47
C GLU A 58 5.79 3.93 -1.61
N THR A 59 5.24 3.85 -2.84
CA THR A 59 5.97 3.32 -4.00
C THR A 59 6.54 4.40 -4.91
N ALA A 60 6.62 5.66 -4.43
CA ALA A 60 7.03 6.82 -5.21
C ALA A 60 6.25 6.94 -6.54
N ALA A 61 4.92 6.80 -6.47
CA ALA A 61 3.99 6.86 -7.59
C ALA A 61 4.18 5.78 -8.67
N THR A 62 5.04 4.78 -8.47
CA THR A 62 5.24 3.70 -9.45
C THR A 62 4.03 2.76 -9.53
N MET A 63 3.26 2.66 -8.43
CA MET A 63 2.20 1.68 -8.23
C MET A 63 2.70 0.23 -8.35
N GLN A 64 3.99 -0.01 -8.16
CA GLN A 64 4.59 -1.35 -8.17
C GLN A 64 5.12 -1.68 -6.78
N PRO A 65 5.18 -2.97 -6.39
CA PRO A 65 5.93 -3.37 -5.19
C PRO A 65 7.37 -2.88 -5.33
N VAL A 66 7.89 -2.17 -4.32
CA VAL A 66 9.26 -1.66 -4.34
C VAL A 66 10.05 -2.16 -3.14
N CYS A 67 11.35 -2.38 -3.36
CA CYS A 67 12.31 -2.62 -2.29
C CYS A 67 12.70 -1.28 -1.67
N GLU A 68 13.01 -1.28 -0.37
CA GLU A 68 13.45 -0.11 0.37
C GLU A 68 14.58 0.61 -0.38
N THR A 69 14.56 1.94 -0.35
CA THR A 69 15.44 2.82 -1.15
C THR A 69 15.25 2.74 -2.67
N LEU A 70 14.20 2.07 -3.17
CA LEU A 70 13.98 1.78 -4.60
C LEU A 70 15.15 1.01 -5.24
N ALA A 71 15.79 0.14 -4.45
CA ALA A 71 16.89 -0.69 -4.93
C ALA A 71 16.38 -1.79 -5.87
N ALA A 72 17.25 -2.25 -6.77
CA ALA A 72 16.95 -3.39 -7.64
C ALA A 72 16.89 -4.73 -6.87
N GLY A 73 17.45 -4.78 -5.65
CA GLY A 73 17.41 -5.95 -4.79
C GLY A 73 18.05 -5.69 -3.42
N ASP A 74 18.00 -6.71 -2.57
CA ASP A 74 18.38 -6.62 -1.16
C ASP A 74 19.82 -6.16 -0.93
N THR A 75 20.79 -6.68 -1.69
CA THR A 75 22.20 -6.30 -1.57
C THR A 75 22.40 -4.80 -1.73
N GLU A 76 21.75 -4.21 -2.72
CA GLU A 76 21.84 -2.77 -2.97
C GLU A 76 21.09 -1.96 -1.91
N ALA A 77 19.90 -2.40 -1.50
CA ALA A 77 19.14 -1.75 -0.43
C ALA A 77 19.94 -1.72 0.88
N ILE A 78 20.52 -2.86 1.28
CA ILE A 78 21.35 -3.00 2.47
C ILE A 78 22.55 -2.06 2.40
N ALA A 79 23.27 -2.02 1.28
CA ALA A 79 24.42 -1.13 1.14
C ALA A 79 24.05 0.36 1.22
N ARG A 80 22.88 0.75 0.68
CA ARG A 80 22.35 2.13 0.79
C ARG A 80 21.97 2.46 2.24
N LEU A 81 21.27 1.56 2.92
CA LEU A 81 20.86 1.72 4.32
C LEU A 81 22.05 1.76 5.28
N ASP A 82 23.05 0.91 5.08
CA ASP A 82 24.27 0.92 5.89
C ASP A 82 25.05 2.22 5.76
N ARG A 83 25.18 2.77 4.53
CA ARG A 83 25.79 4.09 4.33
C ARG A 83 24.99 5.20 5.01
N ALA A 84 23.66 5.17 4.93
CA ALA A 84 22.81 6.15 5.59
C ALA A 84 22.91 6.06 7.13
N PHE A 85 22.96 4.84 7.67
CA PHE A 85 23.13 4.59 9.10
C PHE A 85 24.48 5.06 9.62
N ALA A 86 25.57 4.70 8.94
CA ALA A 86 26.93 5.14 9.28
C ALA A 86 27.09 6.67 9.21
N ALA A 87 26.34 7.34 8.32
CA ALA A 87 26.29 8.79 8.20
C ALA A 87 25.33 9.47 9.20
N GLY A 88 24.72 8.73 10.13
CA GLY A 88 23.80 9.30 11.14
C GLY A 88 22.45 9.79 10.59
N ARG A 89 22.07 9.39 9.37
CA ARG A 89 20.83 9.85 8.70
C ARG A 89 19.57 9.08 9.09
N LEU A 90 19.70 8.09 9.98
CA LEU A 90 18.61 7.25 10.46
C LEU A 90 18.49 7.35 12.00
N PRO A 91 18.22 8.53 12.57
CA PRO A 91 18.31 8.77 14.01
C PRO A 91 17.31 7.98 14.85
N MET A 92 16.20 7.55 14.24
CA MET A 92 15.17 6.74 14.90
C MET A 92 15.50 5.25 14.95
N VAL A 93 16.49 4.80 14.16
CA VAL A 93 16.86 3.38 14.09
C VAL A 93 17.91 3.07 15.16
N ARG A 94 17.54 2.22 16.13
CA ARG A 94 18.48 1.73 17.15
C ARG A 94 19.16 0.42 16.73
N LYS A 95 18.41 -0.47 16.07
CA LYS A 95 18.89 -1.77 15.59
C LYS A 95 18.59 -1.87 14.09
N PRO A 96 19.60 -2.11 13.23
CA PRO A 96 19.43 -2.13 11.78
C PRO A 96 18.66 -3.38 11.35
N TYR A 97 17.35 -3.25 11.16
CA TYR A 97 16.45 -4.36 10.81
C TYR A 97 16.71 -4.94 9.41
N TRP A 98 17.39 -4.19 8.55
CA TRP A 98 17.71 -4.59 7.17
C TRP A 98 18.94 -5.49 7.08
N ARG A 99 19.79 -5.55 8.11
CA ARG A 99 20.95 -6.44 8.07
C ARG A 99 20.48 -7.89 8.17
N PRO A 100 21.08 -8.81 7.38
CA PRO A 100 20.76 -10.23 7.50
C PRO A 100 20.92 -10.71 8.95
N ASP A 101 19.95 -11.47 9.43
CA ASP A 101 20.05 -12.16 10.71
C ASP A 101 20.92 -13.43 10.62
N ALA A 102 20.96 -14.22 11.70
CA ALA A 102 21.78 -15.44 11.75
C ALA A 102 21.35 -16.50 10.70
N GLU A 103 20.11 -16.40 10.20
CA GLU A 103 19.58 -17.25 9.13
C GLU A 103 19.75 -16.62 7.73
N GLY A 104 20.46 -15.49 7.64
CA GLY A 104 20.68 -14.74 6.41
C GLY A 104 19.46 -13.98 5.91
N LYS A 105 18.42 -13.78 6.75
CA LYS A 105 17.17 -13.10 6.34
C LYS A 105 17.20 -11.63 6.67
N SER A 106 16.74 -10.81 5.72
CA SER A 106 16.66 -9.36 5.88
C SER A 106 15.21 -8.88 5.96
N TRP A 107 14.93 -8.04 6.95
CA TRP A 107 13.60 -7.49 7.25
C TRP A 107 13.44 -6.04 6.79
N LEU A 108 14.16 -5.67 5.72
CA LEU A 108 14.03 -4.39 5.03
C LEU A 108 12.66 -4.21 4.38
N GLY A 109 12.31 -2.97 4.07
CA GLY A 109 11.04 -2.55 3.48
C GLY A 109 10.76 -3.20 2.12
N ARG A 110 9.60 -3.85 1.97
CA ARG A 110 9.15 -4.41 0.68
C ARG A 110 7.67 -4.17 0.43
N GLY A 111 7.28 -4.25 -0.84
CA GLY A 111 5.87 -4.24 -1.24
C GLY A 111 5.23 -2.86 -1.28
N PHE A 112 3.90 -2.83 -1.38
CA PHE A 112 3.11 -1.62 -1.51
C PHE A 112 3.05 -0.75 -0.25
N VAL A 113 3.35 -1.33 0.92
CA VAL A 113 3.28 -0.65 2.23
C VAL A 113 4.63 -0.49 2.90
N GLN A 114 5.73 -0.81 2.20
CA GLN A 114 7.09 -0.83 2.77
C GLN A 114 7.15 -1.63 4.09
N LEU A 115 6.75 -2.91 4.03
CA LEU A 115 6.73 -3.80 5.19
C LEU A 115 8.15 -3.96 5.75
N THR A 116 8.38 -3.52 6.99
CA THR A 116 9.68 -3.61 7.69
C THR A 116 9.56 -4.41 8.98
N HIS A 117 10.69 -4.90 9.50
CA HIS A 117 10.82 -5.66 10.76
C HIS A 117 10.23 -7.08 10.76
N ARG A 118 10.97 -8.03 11.34
CA ARG A 118 10.61 -9.46 11.42
C ARG A 118 9.20 -9.73 11.95
N ARG A 119 8.79 -9.01 13.01
CA ARG A 119 7.44 -9.16 13.61
C ARG A 119 6.31 -8.88 12.62
N ASN A 120 6.49 -7.92 11.72
CA ASN A 120 5.48 -7.57 10.73
C ASN A 120 5.46 -8.61 9.60
N TYR A 121 6.64 -9.11 9.20
CA TYR A 121 6.75 -10.25 8.28
C TYR A 121 6.07 -11.51 8.85
N GLU A 122 6.22 -11.79 10.15
CA GLU A 122 5.54 -12.89 10.82
C GLU A 122 4.01 -12.70 10.82
N ALA A 123 3.53 -11.51 11.16
CA ALA A 123 2.10 -11.21 11.12
C ALA A 123 1.52 -11.35 9.71
N MET A 124 2.24 -10.84 8.69
CA MET A 124 1.82 -10.94 7.30
C MET A 124 1.92 -12.37 6.77
N SER A 125 2.86 -13.18 7.27
CA SER A 125 2.97 -14.60 6.93
C SER A 125 1.70 -15.34 7.35
N ARG A 126 1.24 -15.13 8.59
CA ARG A 126 -0.03 -15.69 9.09
C ARG A 126 -1.25 -15.21 8.31
N LEU A 127 -1.28 -13.92 8.00
CA LEU A 127 -2.41 -13.28 7.31
C LEU A 127 -2.55 -13.72 5.84
N THR A 128 -1.42 -13.89 5.15
CA THR A 128 -1.40 -14.23 3.71
C THR A 128 -1.34 -15.73 3.44
N GLY A 129 -0.93 -16.53 4.43
CA GLY A 129 -0.59 -17.95 4.25
C GLY A 129 0.70 -18.18 3.47
N VAL A 130 1.45 -17.12 3.15
CA VAL A 130 2.74 -17.18 2.47
C VAL A 130 3.86 -17.13 3.50
N ASP A 131 4.78 -18.10 3.47
CA ASP A 131 5.92 -18.12 4.40
C ASP A 131 6.95 -17.01 4.08
N LEU A 132 6.64 -15.81 4.58
CA LEU A 132 7.48 -14.62 4.48
C LEU A 132 8.67 -14.65 5.45
N LEU A 133 8.74 -15.61 6.38
CA LEU A 133 9.88 -15.74 7.26
C LEU A 133 11.00 -16.54 6.58
N ALA A 134 10.65 -17.62 5.88
CA ALA A 134 11.60 -18.34 5.06
C ALA A 134 11.98 -17.56 3.80
N ARG A 135 11.01 -16.86 3.19
CA ARG A 135 11.14 -16.20 1.89
C ARG A 135 10.63 -14.74 1.93
N PRO A 136 11.33 -13.82 2.62
CA PRO A 136 10.89 -12.43 2.79
C PRO A 136 10.80 -11.65 1.47
N GLU A 137 11.55 -12.04 0.45
CA GLU A 137 11.50 -11.44 -0.88
C GLU A 137 10.12 -11.59 -1.55
N ARG A 138 9.32 -12.59 -1.14
CA ARG A 138 7.97 -12.78 -1.69
C ARG A 138 7.01 -11.64 -1.39
N ALA A 139 7.31 -10.78 -0.42
CA ALA A 139 6.57 -9.53 -0.20
C ALA A 139 6.65 -8.56 -1.41
N MET A 140 7.53 -8.81 -2.39
CA MET A 140 7.62 -8.11 -3.66
C MET A 140 6.75 -8.74 -4.76
N GLU A 141 6.25 -9.97 -4.59
CA GLU A 141 5.32 -10.58 -5.54
C GLU A 141 4.02 -9.75 -5.56
N PRO A 142 3.52 -9.29 -6.73
CA PRO A 142 2.37 -8.39 -6.80
C PRO A 142 1.12 -8.89 -6.06
N ASP A 143 0.80 -10.18 -6.16
CA ASP A 143 -0.36 -10.77 -5.50
C ASP A 143 -0.21 -10.83 -3.97
N VAL A 144 1.01 -11.15 -3.50
CA VAL A 144 1.33 -11.17 -2.06
C VAL A 144 1.33 -9.75 -1.50
N ALA A 145 1.95 -8.80 -2.18
CA ALA A 145 1.94 -7.38 -1.80
C ALA A 145 0.51 -6.82 -1.76
N THR A 146 -0.34 -7.19 -2.72
CA THR A 146 -1.76 -6.80 -2.75
C THR A 146 -2.52 -7.38 -1.56
N THR A 147 -2.29 -8.66 -1.23
CA THR A 147 -2.93 -9.31 -0.08
C THR A 147 -2.48 -8.67 1.24
N ILE A 148 -1.18 -8.37 1.37
CA ILE A 148 -0.62 -7.65 2.53
C ILE A 148 -1.28 -6.28 2.69
N LEU A 149 -1.37 -5.49 1.61
CA LEU A 149 -2.01 -4.17 1.61
C LEU A 149 -3.46 -4.27 2.07
N ILE A 150 -4.26 -5.11 1.41
CA ILE A 150 -5.70 -5.18 1.64
C ILE A 150 -6.00 -5.74 3.02
N CYS A 151 -5.59 -6.99 3.27
CA CYS A 151 -5.94 -7.68 4.50
C CYS A 151 -5.25 -7.04 5.71
N GLY A 152 -4.04 -6.51 5.54
CA GLY A 152 -3.30 -5.85 6.63
C GLY A 152 -3.97 -4.56 7.08
N MET A 153 -4.45 -3.72 6.15
CA MET A 153 -5.16 -2.48 6.48
C MET A 153 -6.56 -2.72 7.02
N VAL A 154 -7.23 -3.78 6.57
CA VAL A 154 -8.55 -4.19 7.09
C VAL A 154 -8.44 -4.74 8.51
N ALA A 155 -7.46 -5.61 8.77
CA ALA A 155 -7.26 -6.22 10.08
C ALA A 155 -6.50 -5.32 11.07
N GLY A 156 -5.97 -4.17 10.62
CA GLY A 156 -5.12 -3.29 11.42
C GLY A 156 -3.80 -3.91 11.85
N SER A 157 -3.24 -4.81 11.03
CA SER A 157 -2.10 -5.65 11.41
C SER A 157 -0.74 -4.94 11.45
N PHE A 158 -0.66 -3.67 11.04
CA PHE A 158 0.59 -2.90 11.07
C PHE A 158 0.77 -2.12 12.38
N THR A 159 -0.29 -1.47 12.85
CA THR A 159 -0.25 -0.56 14.02
C THR A 159 -1.31 -0.87 15.09
N GLY A 160 -2.23 -1.80 14.82
CA GLY A 160 -3.44 -2.04 15.61
C GLY A 160 -4.64 -1.17 15.21
N ARG A 161 -4.46 -0.21 14.29
CA ARG A 161 -5.54 0.63 13.74
C ARG A 161 -5.98 0.11 12.38
N SER A 162 -7.29 0.00 12.17
CA SER A 162 -7.87 -0.50 10.91
C SER A 162 -8.59 0.60 10.13
N LEU A 163 -8.91 0.34 8.87
CA LEU A 163 -9.69 1.27 8.04
C LEU A 163 -11.08 1.57 8.62
N SER A 164 -11.71 0.62 9.32
CA SER A 164 -13.01 0.82 9.95
C SER A 164 -13.00 1.83 11.11
N ASP A 165 -11.83 2.09 11.71
CA ASP A 165 -11.69 3.13 12.73
C ASP A 165 -11.89 4.55 12.17
N PHE A 166 -11.68 4.72 10.86
CA PHE A 166 -11.62 6.02 10.18
C PHE A 166 -12.69 6.20 9.10
N PHE A 167 -13.26 5.11 8.60
CA PHE A 167 -14.32 5.15 7.59
C PHE A 167 -15.49 4.28 8.03
N SER A 168 -16.64 4.93 8.23
CA SER A 168 -17.92 4.29 8.59
C SER A 168 -19.07 5.09 7.99
N ALA A 169 -20.32 4.72 8.27
CA ALA A 169 -21.48 5.49 7.83
C ALA A 169 -21.47 6.94 8.38
N GLU A 170 -20.88 7.15 9.55
CA GLU A 170 -20.86 8.44 10.26
C GLU A 170 -19.48 9.10 10.27
N ARG A 171 -18.46 8.41 9.76
CA ARG A 171 -17.07 8.87 9.81
C ARG A 171 -16.40 8.79 8.45
N GLU A 172 -15.69 9.85 8.12
CA GLU A 172 -14.81 9.93 6.95
C GLU A 172 -13.55 10.73 7.32
N ASP A 173 -12.52 10.03 7.82
CA ASP A 173 -11.28 10.64 8.29
C ASP A 173 -10.07 10.20 7.45
N TRP A 174 -9.88 10.88 6.33
CA TRP A 174 -8.79 10.62 5.39
C TRP A 174 -7.39 10.87 5.97
N GLU A 175 -7.25 11.79 6.92
CA GLU A 175 -5.94 12.17 7.48
C GLU A 175 -5.58 11.25 8.64
N GLY A 176 -6.55 10.98 9.54
CA GLY A 176 -6.40 10.03 10.64
C GLY A 176 -6.12 8.61 10.15
N ALA A 177 -6.66 8.22 8.99
CA ALA A 177 -6.40 6.91 8.38
C ALA A 177 -4.91 6.61 8.14
N ARG A 178 -4.02 7.62 8.19
CA ARG A 178 -2.57 7.39 8.10
C ARG A 178 -2.04 6.52 9.23
N ALA A 179 -2.75 6.52 10.36
CA ALA A 179 -2.39 5.74 11.54
C ALA A 179 -2.49 4.23 11.30
N VAL A 180 -3.19 3.78 10.25
CA VAL A 180 -3.19 2.37 9.82
C VAL A 180 -1.80 1.90 9.42
N ILE A 181 -0.96 2.77 8.86
CA ILE A 181 0.38 2.42 8.33
C ILE A 181 1.52 3.02 9.16
N ASN A 182 1.51 4.34 9.39
CA ASN A 182 2.70 5.05 9.92
C ASN A 182 2.32 6.29 10.77
N GLY A 183 1.37 6.15 11.68
CA GLY A 183 0.96 7.25 12.57
C GLY A 183 0.39 8.44 11.79
N SER A 184 0.96 9.64 11.95
CA SER A 184 0.48 10.87 11.28
C SER A 184 1.44 11.41 10.22
N ASP A 185 2.50 10.68 9.87
CA ASP A 185 3.49 11.18 8.90
C ASP A 185 2.86 11.36 7.51
N ARG A 186 3.01 12.57 6.96
CA ARG A 186 2.41 12.98 5.67
C ARG A 186 0.88 12.75 5.60
N ALA A 187 0.18 12.73 6.74
CA ALA A 187 -1.25 12.43 6.83
C ALA A 187 -2.12 13.25 5.86
N GLN A 188 -1.94 14.57 5.83
CA GLN A 188 -2.69 15.44 4.91
C GLN A 188 -2.42 15.12 3.43
N LEU A 189 -1.17 14.84 3.09
CA LEU A 189 -0.78 14.52 1.71
C LEU A 189 -1.41 13.20 1.23
N VAL A 190 -1.29 12.15 2.04
CA VAL A 190 -1.87 10.83 1.72
C VAL A 190 -3.41 10.90 1.74
N GLY A 191 -3.99 11.63 2.70
CA GLY A 191 -5.42 11.89 2.75
C GLY A 191 -5.95 12.60 1.51
N ASN A 192 -5.20 13.58 0.97
CA ASN A 192 -5.55 14.25 -0.28
C ASN A 192 -5.52 13.29 -1.48
N TYR A 193 -4.53 12.40 -1.57
CA TYR A 193 -4.54 11.34 -2.59
C TYR A 193 -5.76 10.43 -2.42
N GLY A 194 -6.10 10.05 -1.18
CA GLY A 194 -7.28 9.23 -0.89
C GLY A 194 -8.57 9.87 -1.39
N ARG A 195 -8.78 11.16 -1.08
CA ARG A 195 -9.90 11.95 -1.59
C ARG A 195 -9.96 11.98 -3.12
N ALA A 196 -8.82 12.18 -3.78
CA ALA A 196 -8.74 12.23 -5.24
C ALA A 196 -9.05 10.88 -5.89
N PHE A 197 -8.53 9.77 -5.35
CA PHE A 197 -8.89 8.42 -5.80
C PHE A 197 -10.37 8.12 -5.57
N HIS A 198 -10.91 8.50 -4.42
CA HIS A 198 -12.33 8.31 -4.10
C HIS A 198 -13.23 9.08 -5.06
N GLY A 199 -12.91 10.35 -5.33
CA GLY A 199 -13.62 11.16 -6.33
C GLY A 199 -13.60 10.52 -7.72
N ALA A 200 -12.48 9.92 -8.13
CA ALA A 200 -12.38 9.19 -9.38
C ALA A 200 -13.26 7.92 -9.41
N LEU A 201 -13.31 7.16 -8.32
CA LEU A 201 -14.18 5.99 -8.18
C LEU A 201 -15.66 6.38 -8.23
N VAL A 202 -16.06 7.44 -7.54
CA VAL A 202 -17.44 7.96 -7.55
C VAL A 202 -17.84 8.45 -8.94
N ALA A 203 -16.98 9.21 -9.62
CA ALA A 203 -17.24 9.69 -10.98
C ALA A 203 -17.34 8.55 -12.02
N ALA A 204 -16.70 7.42 -11.73
CA ALA A 204 -16.75 6.22 -12.57
C ALA A 204 -17.91 5.27 -12.20
N ARG A 205 -18.68 5.54 -11.14
CA ARG A 205 -19.73 4.64 -10.67
C ARG A 205 -20.75 4.36 -11.76
N ILE A 206 -21.10 3.09 -11.92
CA ILE A 206 -22.21 2.66 -12.79
C ILE A 206 -23.46 2.66 -11.92
N GLU A 207 -24.41 3.55 -12.21
CA GLU A 207 -25.72 3.48 -11.57
C GLU A 207 -26.45 2.22 -12.06
N PRO A 208 -27.09 1.44 -11.16
CA PRO A 208 -27.99 0.40 -11.60
C PRO A 208 -29.09 1.06 -12.43
N GLY A 209 -29.24 0.63 -13.69
CA GLY A 209 -30.22 1.19 -14.60
C GLY A 209 -31.58 1.23 -13.92
N ARG A 210 -32.23 2.41 -13.89
CA ARG A 210 -33.60 2.52 -13.40
C ARG A 210 -34.45 1.48 -14.12
N ALA A 211 -35.04 0.55 -13.38
CA ALA A 211 -36.12 -0.27 -13.90
C ALA A 211 -37.17 0.70 -14.48
N ARG A 212 -37.41 0.58 -15.78
CA ARG A 212 -38.48 1.31 -16.46
C ARG A 212 -39.83 0.72 -16.07
#